data_AF-A0A5J4VD55-F1
#
_entry.id   AF-A0A5J4VD55-F1
#
_cell.length_a   1.000
_cell.length_b   1.000
_cell.length_c   1.000
_cell.angle_alpha   90.00
_cell.angle_beta   90.00
_cell.angle_gamma   90.00
#
_symmetry.space_group_name_H-M   'P 1'
#
loop_
_entity.id
_entity.type
_entity.pdbx_description
1 polymer ?
#
loop_
_entity_poly.entity_id
_entity_poly.type
_entity_poly.pdbx_seq_one_letter_code
_entity_poly.pdbx_strand_id
1 'polypeptide(L)'
;MERSVAFQQQAGNDGMGQMENNNFNKFQLMRTVEGIKIRTDNQVSMYCINKCQAAKPLSATLDSILLLAEMNKWTLKAEYIPGIQNRVPDSLSRIARSGDQQLRRDVLQKNLDQLEIKISLDAFATRLNRQHRMFCSYKRNNWAMAIDGLSIRWINEIPLLFPPLPLMLRTIRKI
;
A
#
# COMPACT_ATOMS: atom_id res chain seq x y z
N MET A 1 1.12 -52.88 39.82
CA MET A 1 0.03 -52.80 40.81
C MET A 1 0.01 -51.39 41.37
N GLU A 2 -1.17 -50.93 41.73
CA GLU A 2 -1.61 -49.53 41.79
C GLU A 2 -0.98 -48.60 42.85
N ARG A 3 -0.98 -47.31 42.49
CA ARG A 3 -1.30 -46.08 43.26
C ARG A 3 -0.66 -45.85 44.64
N SER A 4 -0.01 -44.68 44.77
CA SER A 4 -0.11 -43.68 45.87
C SER A 4 1.06 -42.68 45.69
N VAL A 5 1.05 -41.37 46.02
CA VAL A 5 0.27 -40.50 46.90
C VAL A 5 0.45 -39.06 46.37
N ALA A 6 -0.56 -38.20 46.51
CA ALA A 6 -0.40 -36.75 46.44
C ALA A 6 0.00 -36.20 47.82
N PHE A 7 0.99 -35.29 47.89
CA PHE A 7 1.10 -34.36 49.02
C PHE A 7 1.61 -33.00 48.57
N GLN A 8 0.90 -31.97 49.02
CA GLN A 8 1.10 -30.56 48.74
C GLN A 8 2.36 -30.01 49.42
N GLN A 9 2.96 -29.00 48.80
CA GLN A 9 3.67 -27.92 49.51
C GLN A 9 3.25 -26.58 48.90
N GLN A 10 2.60 -25.76 49.72
CA GLN A 10 2.42 -24.33 49.51
C GLN A 10 3.56 -23.58 50.20
N ALA A 11 4.09 -22.55 49.54
CA ALA A 11 4.23 -21.17 50.05
C ALA A 11 5.41 -20.46 49.36
N GLY A 12 5.16 -19.26 48.85
CA GLY A 12 6.19 -18.41 48.25
C GLY A 12 5.57 -17.36 47.34
N ASN A 13 4.94 -16.37 47.94
CA ASN A 13 4.29 -15.23 47.29
C ASN A 13 5.33 -14.15 46.99
N ASP A 14 5.85 -14.11 45.76
CA ASP A 14 6.69 -13.01 45.29
C ASP A 14 5.99 -12.35 44.10
N GLY A 15 5.44 -11.16 44.36
CA GLY A 15 4.72 -10.37 43.37
C GLY A 15 5.61 -9.99 42.18
N MET A 16 5.20 -10.40 40.99
CA MET A 16 5.53 -9.71 39.76
C MET A 16 4.32 -9.65 38.85
N GLY A 17 3.83 -8.43 38.67
CA GLY A 17 3.39 -7.91 37.39
C GLY A 17 2.30 -8.69 36.66
N GLN A 18 1.05 -8.42 37.02
CA GLN A 18 -0.01 -8.33 36.01
C GLN A 18 0.23 -7.10 35.12
N MET A 19 1.26 -7.14 34.29
CA MET A 19 1.53 -6.26 33.15
C MET A 19 2.45 -7.13 32.28
N GLU A 20 2.06 -7.64 31.12
CA GLU A 20 1.71 -6.90 29.92
C GLU A 20 1.01 -7.88 28.96
N ASN A 21 -0.32 -7.88 28.92
CA ASN A 21 -1.06 -8.47 27.79
C ASN A 21 -2.17 -7.52 27.29
N ASN A 22 -2.00 -6.22 27.57
CA ASN A 22 -2.99 -5.18 27.25
C ASN A 22 -2.51 -4.15 26.21
N ASN A 23 -1.35 -4.34 25.58
CA ASN A 23 -0.79 -3.33 24.66
C ASN A 23 -0.83 -3.68 23.17
N PHE A 24 -1.20 -4.91 22.77
CA PHE A 24 -1.44 -5.21 21.35
C PHE A 24 -2.89 -4.98 20.87
N ASN A 25 -3.86 -4.91 21.80
CA ASN A 25 -5.27 -4.66 21.45
C ASN A 25 -5.67 -3.17 21.48
N LYS A 26 -4.73 -2.25 21.72
CA LYS A 26 -5.05 -0.80 21.87
C LYS A 26 -4.96 0.01 20.57
N PHE A 27 -4.62 -0.59 19.43
CA PHE A 27 -4.50 0.12 18.15
C PHE A 27 -5.63 -0.11 17.14
N GLN A 28 -6.62 -0.95 17.44
CA GLN A 28 -7.87 -1.00 16.68
C GLN A 28 -8.92 -0.11 17.34
N LEU A 29 -8.69 1.20 17.26
CA LEU A 29 -9.84 2.09 17.14
C LEU A 29 -10.48 1.73 15.79
N MET A 30 -11.40 0.78 15.78
CA MET A 30 -12.28 0.53 14.63
C MET A 30 -13.15 1.78 14.46
N ARG A 31 -12.56 2.84 13.92
CA ARG A 31 -13.33 3.94 13.34
C ARG A 31 -14.00 3.34 12.12
N THR A 32 -15.25 2.93 12.28
CA THR A 32 -16.16 2.76 11.16
C THR A 32 -16.19 4.08 10.42
N VAL A 33 -15.69 4.07 9.19
CA VAL A 33 -15.79 5.22 8.29
C VAL A 33 -17.27 5.35 7.94
N GLU A 34 -17.91 6.43 8.38
CA GLU A 34 -19.33 6.71 8.11
C GLU A 34 -19.53 7.45 6.77
N GLY A 35 -18.46 8.03 6.24
CA GLY A 35 -18.50 8.79 5.00
C GLY A 35 -17.15 9.29 4.53
N ILE A 36 -17.13 9.68 3.25
CA ILE A 36 -15.95 10.21 2.57
C ILE A 36 -16.31 11.60 2.03
N LYS A 37 -15.53 12.61 2.46
CA LYS A 37 -15.55 13.95 1.88
C LYS A 37 -14.48 14.06 0.79
N ILE A 38 -14.90 14.23 -0.46
CA ILE A 38 -14.02 14.39 -1.62
C ILE A 38 -13.79 15.88 -1.85
N ARG A 39 -12.54 16.35 -1.73
CA ARG A 39 -12.17 17.73 -2.04
C ARG A 39 -11.53 17.76 -3.43
N THR A 40 -12.08 18.51 -4.36
CA THR A 40 -11.63 18.54 -5.76
C THR A 40 -11.60 19.96 -6.33
N ASP A 41 -10.64 20.25 -7.19
CA ASP A 41 -10.61 21.48 -7.99
C ASP A 41 -11.41 21.40 -9.28
N ASN A 42 -12.01 20.24 -9.57
CA ASN A 42 -12.88 20.05 -10.71
C ASN A 42 -14.35 20.20 -10.28
N GLN A 43 -14.93 21.35 -10.60
CA GLN A 43 -16.33 21.65 -10.30
C GLN A 43 -17.31 20.67 -10.95
N VAL A 44 -16.99 20.16 -12.15
CA VAL A 44 -17.81 19.15 -12.84
C VAL A 44 -17.79 17.84 -12.05
N SER A 45 -16.61 17.38 -11.61
CA SER A 45 -16.50 16.18 -10.77
C SER A 45 -17.26 16.34 -9.45
N MET A 46 -17.13 17.49 -8.79
CA MET A 46 -17.88 17.81 -7.57
C MET A 46 -19.39 17.74 -7.82
N TYR A 47 -19.87 18.37 -8.90
CA TYR A 47 -21.28 18.35 -9.27
C TYR A 47 -21.77 16.93 -9.53
N CYS A 48 -21.02 16.14 -10.30
CA CYS A 48 -21.39 14.77 -10.63
C CYS A 48 -21.55 13.87 -9.40
N ILE A 49 -20.63 13.98 -8.44
CA ILE A 49 -20.69 13.23 -7.18
C ILE A 49 -21.90 13.68 -6.35
N ASN A 50 -22.06 15.00 -6.15
CA ASN A 50 -23.12 15.53 -5.28
C ASN A 50 -24.53 15.35 -5.86
N LYS A 51 -24.67 15.26 -7.17
CA LYS A 51 -25.94 15.04 -7.86
C LYS A 51 -26.17 13.58 -8.25
N CYS A 52 -25.19 12.71 -8.02
CA CYS A 52 -25.22 11.33 -8.50
C CYS A 52 -25.56 11.26 -10.01
N GLN A 53 -25.05 12.22 -10.79
CA GLN A 53 -25.36 12.34 -12.21
C GLN A 53 -24.14 12.75 -13.01
N ALA A 54 -23.81 12.00 -14.05
CA ALA A 54 -22.71 12.31 -14.95
C ALA A 54 -23.12 12.22 -16.41
N ALA A 55 -22.36 12.89 -17.28
CA ALA A 55 -22.48 12.70 -18.72
C ALA A 55 -22.13 11.25 -19.10
N LYS A 56 -22.67 10.78 -20.23
CA LYS A 56 -22.53 9.39 -20.71
C LYS A 56 -21.09 8.83 -20.69
N PRO A 57 -20.02 9.59 -21.04
CA PRO A 57 -18.65 9.07 -20.96
C PRO A 57 -18.17 8.75 -19.54
N LEU A 58 -18.79 9.32 -18.51
CA LEU A 58 -18.38 9.25 -17.11
C LEU A 58 -19.35 8.44 -16.24
N SER A 59 -20.53 8.06 -16.76
CA SER A 59 -21.58 7.41 -15.97
C SER A 59 -21.11 6.10 -15.37
N ALA A 60 -20.46 5.23 -16.14
CA ALA A 60 -19.96 3.95 -15.64
C ALA A 60 -18.96 4.09 -14.48
N THR A 61 -18.13 5.14 -14.51
CA THR A 61 -17.18 5.43 -13.42
C THR A 61 -17.92 5.95 -12.19
N LEU A 62 -18.88 6.85 -12.37
CA LEU A 62 -19.69 7.35 -11.26
C LEU A 62 -20.50 6.21 -10.61
N ASP A 63 -21.13 5.35 -11.41
CA ASP A 63 -21.90 4.20 -10.94
C ASP A 63 -21.03 3.27 -10.09
N SER A 64 -19.79 3.02 -10.54
CA SER A 64 -18.82 2.20 -9.79
C SER A 64 -18.43 2.84 -8.44
N ILE A 65 -18.31 4.17 -8.39
CA ILE A 65 -18.01 4.90 -7.16
C ILE A 65 -19.19 4.84 -6.19
N LEU A 66 -20.42 5.05 -6.69
CA LEU A 66 -21.64 5.00 -5.89
C LEU A 66 -21.90 3.59 -5.34
N LEU A 67 -21.72 2.55 -6.17
CA LEU A 67 -21.84 1.16 -5.76
C LEU A 67 -20.84 0.81 -4.66
N LEU A 68 -19.58 1.24 -4.81
CA LEU A 68 -18.56 1.02 -3.78
C LEU A 68 -18.95 1.70 -2.45
N ALA A 69 -19.46 2.93 -2.50
CA ALA A 69 -19.93 3.63 -1.31
C ALA A 69 -21.12 2.93 -0.66
N GLU A 70 -22.08 2.45 -1.46
CA GLU A 70 -23.24 1.70 -0.99
C GLU A 70 -22.83 0.39 -0.29
N MET A 71 -21.96 -0.41 -0.92
CA MET A 71 -21.44 -1.66 -0.35
C MET A 71 -20.76 -1.45 1.01
N ASN A 72 -20.12 -0.29 1.19
CA ASN A 72 -19.42 0.07 2.43
C ASN A 72 -20.27 0.93 3.38
N LYS A 73 -21.53 1.24 3.01
CA LYS A 73 -22.44 2.13 3.76
C LYS A 73 -21.84 3.53 4.04
N TRP A 74 -21.06 4.05 3.09
CA TRP A 74 -20.44 5.36 3.18
C TRP A 74 -21.33 6.45 2.59
N THR A 75 -21.42 7.57 3.31
CA THR A 75 -21.96 8.80 2.73
C THR A 75 -20.89 9.50 1.88
N LEU A 76 -21.22 9.88 0.65
CA LEU A 76 -20.32 10.63 -0.23
C LEU A 76 -20.75 12.11 -0.28
N LYS A 77 -19.78 13.01 -0.09
CA LYS A 77 -19.95 14.44 -0.36
C LYS A 77 -18.73 15.00 -1.06
N ALA A 78 -18.92 15.81 -2.09
CA ALA A 78 -17.86 16.53 -2.75
C ALA A 78 -17.88 18.02 -2.43
N GLU A 79 -16.71 18.62 -2.26
CA GLU A 79 -16.50 20.04 -2.02
C GLU A 79 -15.49 20.58 -3.03
N TYR A 80 -15.82 21.72 -3.64
CA TYR A 80 -14.88 22.43 -4.49
C TYR A 80 -13.78 23.07 -3.64
N ILE A 81 -12.53 22.91 -4.08
CA ILE A 81 -11.38 23.64 -3.57
C ILE A 81 -10.66 24.35 -4.72
N PRO A 82 -10.11 25.55 -4.51
CA PRO A 82 -9.25 26.18 -5.51
C PRO A 82 -8.03 25.30 -5.84
N GLY A 83 -7.56 25.30 -7.10
CA GLY A 83 -6.42 24.48 -7.54
C GLY A 83 -5.13 24.69 -6.73
N ILE A 84 -4.93 25.88 -6.15
CA ILE A 84 -3.84 26.17 -5.21
C ILE A 84 -3.86 25.25 -3.97
N GLN A 85 -5.05 24.82 -3.53
CA GLN A 85 -5.23 23.87 -2.43
C GLN A 85 -5.13 22.41 -2.90
N ASN A 86 -5.28 22.14 -4.20
CA ASN A 86 -5.15 20.82 -4.80
C ASN A 86 -3.71 20.49 -5.25
N ARG A 87 -2.72 21.30 -4.86
CA ARG A 87 -1.32 21.16 -5.29
C ARG A 87 -0.70 19.81 -4.98
N VAL A 88 -0.98 19.23 -3.80
CA VAL A 88 -0.37 17.96 -3.38
C VAL A 88 -0.92 16.79 -4.21
N PRO A 89 -2.25 16.55 -4.29
CA PRO A 89 -2.79 15.50 -5.16
C PRO A 89 -2.43 15.69 -6.63
N ASP A 90 -2.46 16.93 -7.13
CA ASP A 90 -2.09 17.23 -8.52
C ASP A 90 -0.61 16.91 -8.79
N SER A 91 0.29 17.30 -7.90
CA SER A 91 1.73 16.97 -8.00
C SER A 91 1.95 15.46 -7.96
N LEU A 92 1.26 14.73 -7.09
CA LEU A 92 1.32 13.27 -7.04
C LEU A 92 0.80 12.63 -8.34
N SER A 93 -0.27 13.17 -8.92
CA SER A 93 -0.80 12.71 -10.22
C SER A 93 0.18 12.97 -11.37
N ARG A 94 0.99 14.03 -11.28
CA ARG A 94 2.04 14.33 -12.25
C ARG A 94 3.24 13.42 -12.04
N ILE A 95 3.62 13.14 -10.80
CA ILE A 95 4.67 12.16 -10.49
C ILE A 95 4.27 10.78 -11.01
N ALA A 96 3.01 10.38 -10.81
CA ALA A 96 2.42 9.16 -11.36
C ALA A 96 2.54 9.04 -12.89
N ARG A 97 2.50 10.17 -13.58
CA ARG A 97 2.60 10.27 -15.05
C ARG A 97 4.03 10.54 -15.53
N SER A 98 4.89 11.10 -14.68
CA SER A 98 6.32 11.25 -14.94
C SER A 98 6.93 9.86 -15.00
N GLY A 99 7.88 9.67 -15.93
CA GLY A 99 8.35 8.35 -16.37
C GLY A 99 9.01 7.47 -15.30
N ASP A 100 10.23 7.00 -15.56
CA ASP A 100 10.90 6.03 -14.71
C ASP A 100 11.13 6.57 -13.29
N GLN A 101 10.35 6.08 -12.33
CA GLN A 101 10.45 6.45 -10.92
C GLN A 101 11.59 5.68 -10.24
N GLN A 102 12.29 6.30 -9.31
CA GLN A 102 13.37 5.67 -8.55
C GLN A 102 13.36 6.16 -7.10
N LEU A 103 13.55 5.24 -6.15
CA LEU A 103 13.87 5.60 -4.77
C LEU A 103 15.22 6.31 -4.71
N ARG A 104 15.38 7.30 -3.83
CA ARG A 104 16.71 7.90 -3.64
C ARG A 104 17.68 6.84 -3.11
N ARG A 105 18.84 6.70 -3.77
CA ARG A 105 19.80 5.61 -3.50
C ARG A 105 20.34 5.62 -2.08
N ASP A 106 20.69 6.79 -1.58
CA ASP A 106 21.18 7.01 -0.22
C ASP A 106 20.16 6.56 0.84
N VAL A 107 18.89 6.93 0.63
CA VAL A 107 17.79 6.54 1.52
C VAL A 107 17.55 5.04 1.44
N LEU A 108 17.47 4.47 0.23
CA LEU A 108 17.27 3.04 0.03
C LEU A 108 18.39 2.23 0.71
N GLN A 109 19.65 2.57 0.43
CA GLN A 109 20.80 1.84 0.97
C GLN A 109 20.83 1.90 2.49
N LYS A 110 20.63 3.08 3.08
CA LYS A 110 20.57 3.24 4.54
C LYS A 110 19.51 2.34 5.19
N ASN A 111 18.31 2.26 4.59
CA ASN A 111 17.24 1.40 5.13
C ASN A 111 17.55 -0.09 4.93
N LEU A 112 18.12 -0.48 3.80
CA LEU A 112 18.54 -1.87 3.55
C LEU A 112 19.61 -2.30 4.56
N ASP A 113 20.59 -1.44 4.84
CA ASP A 113 21.66 -1.72 5.80
C ASP A 113 21.10 -1.83 7.23
N GLN A 114 20.19 -0.93 7.62
CA GLN A 114 19.54 -0.97 8.94
C GLN A 114 18.66 -2.20 9.15
N LEU A 115 18.07 -2.74 8.08
CA LEU A 115 17.23 -3.93 8.12
C LEU A 115 18.01 -5.23 7.84
N GLU A 116 19.32 -5.12 7.59
CA GLU A 116 20.18 -6.23 7.16
C GLU A 116 19.64 -6.99 5.93
N ILE A 117 18.96 -6.27 5.03
CA ILE A 117 18.36 -6.82 3.81
C ILE A 117 19.30 -6.64 2.63
N LYS A 118 19.61 -7.74 1.95
CA LYS A 118 20.33 -7.72 0.68
C LYS A 118 19.37 -8.05 -0.47
N ILE A 119 19.02 -7.03 -1.25
CA ILE A 119 18.21 -7.22 -2.46
C ILE A 119 18.99 -8.04 -3.49
N SER A 120 18.31 -8.94 -4.19
CA SER A 120 18.90 -9.79 -5.23
C SER A 120 18.47 -9.40 -6.64
N LEU A 121 17.38 -8.64 -6.76
CA LEU A 121 16.77 -8.23 -8.01
C LEU A 121 16.07 -6.88 -7.86
N ASP A 122 16.09 -6.05 -8.90
CA ASP A 122 15.19 -4.91 -9.05
C ASP A 122 14.07 -5.24 -10.05
N ALA A 123 12.85 -5.46 -9.56
CA ALA A 123 11.78 -6.05 -10.38
C ALA A 123 11.11 -5.05 -11.35
N PHE A 124 11.28 -3.74 -11.13
CA PHE A 124 10.59 -2.70 -11.88
C PHE A 124 11.51 -1.52 -12.20
N ALA A 125 12.53 -1.78 -13.02
CA ALA A 125 13.53 -0.78 -13.36
C ALA A 125 13.90 -0.76 -14.84
N THR A 126 14.42 0.36 -15.29
CA THR A 126 15.16 0.50 -16.53
C THR A 126 16.65 0.49 -16.26
N ARG A 127 17.43 0.45 -17.35
CA ARG A 127 18.89 0.48 -17.30
C ARG A 127 19.44 1.70 -16.53
N LEU A 128 18.72 2.83 -16.59
CA LEU A 128 19.18 4.10 -16.02
C LEU A 128 18.86 4.22 -14.53
N ASN A 129 17.70 3.70 -14.10
CA ASN A 129 17.20 3.87 -12.73
C ASN A 129 17.35 2.62 -11.84
N ARG A 130 17.92 1.52 -12.36
CA ARG A 130 18.11 0.30 -11.57
C ARG A 130 18.86 0.55 -10.27
N GLN A 131 18.42 -0.13 -9.22
CA GLN A 131 19.02 -0.19 -7.90
C GLN A 131 19.85 -1.45 -7.68
N HIS A 132 19.72 -2.42 -8.57
CA HIS A 132 20.50 -3.65 -8.53
C HIS A 132 21.03 -4.02 -9.91
N ARG A 133 22.11 -4.81 -9.94
CA ARG A 133 22.72 -5.24 -11.22
C ARG A 133 21.75 -6.10 -12.01
N MET A 134 21.07 -7.04 -11.34
CA MET A 134 19.99 -7.84 -11.89
C MET A 134 18.71 -7.02 -11.82
N PHE A 135 18.04 -6.79 -12.94
CA PHE A 135 16.80 -6.03 -12.99
C PHE A 135 15.87 -6.48 -14.11
N CYS A 136 14.57 -6.22 -13.95
CA CYS A 136 13.54 -6.45 -14.98
C CYS A 136 13.02 -5.11 -15.50
N SER A 137 12.83 -5.02 -16.82
CA SER A 137 12.47 -3.77 -17.51
C SER A 137 11.27 -3.99 -18.42
N TYR A 138 10.19 -3.23 -18.20
CA TYR A 138 8.97 -3.26 -19.03
C TYR A 138 9.25 -3.12 -20.54
N LYS A 139 10.31 -2.39 -20.92
CA LYS A 139 10.78 -2.30 -22.30
C LYS A 139 11.90 -3.29 -22.56
N ARG A 140 11.94 -3.85 -23.77
CA ARG A 140 13.02 -4.73 -24.23
C ARG A 140 14.37 -4.03 -24.02
N ASN A 141 15.25 -4.66 -23.25
CA ASN A 141 16.56 -4.16 -22.93
C ASN A 141 17.53 -5.34 -22.84
N ASN A 142 18.66 -5.26 -23.56
CA ASN A 142 19.61 -6.38 -23.64
C ASN A 142 20.32 -6.68 -22.31
N TRP A 143 20.25 -5.77 -21.32
CA TRP A 143 20.83 -5.97 -19.99
C TRP A 143 19.80 -6.30 -18.93
N ALA A 144 18.50 -6.25 -19.26
CA ALA A 144 17.45 -6.66 -18.34
C ALA A 144 17.36 -8.19 -18.34
N MET A 145 17.17 -8.76 -17.15
CA MET A 145 16.98 -10.19 -16.95
C MET A 145 15.66 -10.68 -17.57
N ALA A 146 14.60 -9.86 -17.50
CA ALA A 146 13.31 -10.13 -18.10
C ALA A 146 12.58 -8.83 -18.46
N ILE A 147 11.60 -8.95 -19.37
CA ILE A 147 10.76 -7.82 -19.80
C ILE A 147 9.67 -7.50 -18.76
N ASP A 148 9.19 -8.50 -18.01
CA ASP A 148 8.14 -8.30 -17.02
C ASP A 148 8.58 -8.89 -15.67
N GLY A 149 8.76 -8.03 -14.67
CA GLY A 149 9.05 -8.48 -13.30
C GLY A 149 7.91 -9.32 -12.70
N LEU A 150 6.69 -9.15 -13.19
CA LEU A 150 5.54 -9.97 -12.79
C LEU A 150 5.51 -11.35 -13.45
N SER A 151 6.25 -11.58 -14.54
CA SER A 151 6.24 -12.89 -15.23
C SER A 151 7.26 -13.90 -14.69
N ILE A 152 8.32 -13.43 -14.03
CA ILE A 152 9.35 -14.29 -13.44
C ILE A 152 8.91 -14.86 -12.09
N ARG A 153 9.45 -16.00 -11.67
CA ARG A 153 9.26 -16.47 -10.29
C ARG A 153 10.19 -15.68 -9.37
N TRP A 154 9.73 -15.31 -8.17
CA TRP A 154 10.55 -14.66 -7.12
C TRP A 154 11.00 -15.65 -6.04
N ILE A 155 10.91 -16.95 -6.32
CA ILE A 155 11.30 -18.00 -5.38
C ILE A 155 12.79 -17.83 -5.08
N ASN A 156 13.13 -17.77 -3.79
CA ASN A 156 14.50 -17.56 -3.29
C ASN A 156 15.14 -16.22 -3.68
N GLU A 157 14.36 -15.26 -4.17
CA GLU A 157 14.83 -13.91 -4.46
C GLU A 157 14.29 -12.94 -3.40
N ILE A 158 15.05 -11.87 -3.12
CA ILE A 158 14.59 -10.71 -2.36
C ILE A 158 14.47 -9.55 -3.35
N PRO A 159 13.35 -9.44 -4.09
CA PRO A 159 13.19 -8.39 -5.08
C PRO A 159 12.92 -7.04 -4.41
N LEU A 160 13.56 -5.99 -4.92
CA LEU A 160 13.08 -4.63 -4.72
C LEU A 160 11.82 -4.42 -5.56
N LEU A 161 10.70 -4.19 -4.87
CA LEU A 161 9.39 -3.95 -5.48
C LEU A 161 9.06 -2.46 -5.42
N PHE A 162 9.33 -1.75 -6.51
CA PHE A 162 8.89 -0.36 -6.70
C PHE A 162 8.12 -0.20 -8.01
N PRO A 163 6.94 -0.86 -8.14
CA PRO A 163 6.19 -0.89 -9.38
C PRO A 163 5.60 0.50 -9.72
N PRO A 164 5.43 0.80 -11.01
CA PRO A 164 4.55 1.89 -11.44
C PRO A 164 3.15 1.74 -10.82
N LEU A 165 2.48 2.87 -10.52
CA LEU A 165 1.15 2.88 -9.90
C LEU A 165 0.13 1.92 -10.55
N PRO A 166 0.02 1.81 -11.90
CA PRO A 166 -0.90 0.87 -12.53
C PRO A 166 -0.62 -0.61 -12.22
N LEU A 167 0.60 -0.95 -11.80
CA LEU A 167 1.03 -2.31 -11.50
C LEU A 167 1.04 -2.62 -10.00
N MET A 168 0.80 -1.65 -9.11
CA MET A 168 0.82 -1.88 -7.65
C MET A 168 -0.09 -3.03 -7.23
N LEU A 169 -1.36 -3.03 -7.66
CA LEU A 169 -2.31 -4.05 -7.26
C LEU A 169 -1.93 -5.45 -7.77
N ARG A 170 -1.41 -5.53 -8.99
CA ARG A 170 -0.91 -6.79 -9.56
C ARG A 170 0.34 -7.30 -8.82
N THR A 171 1.19 -6.39 -8.38
CA THR A 171 2.40 -6.69 -7.60
C THR A 171 2.02 -7.25 -6.23
N ILE A 172 1.08 -6.60 -5.53
CA ILE A 172 0.58 -7.05 -4.22
C ILE A 172 -0.04 -8.44 -4.32
N ARG A 173 -0.85 -8.72 -5.34
CA ARG A 173 -1.49 -10.04 -5.54
C ARG A 173 -0.52 -11.19 -5.81
N LYS A 174 0.74 -10.87 -6.14
CA LYS A 174 1.75 -11.87 -6.48
C LYS A 174 2.58 -12.30 -5.26
N ILE A 175 2.64 -11.45 -4.24
CA ILE A 175 3.27 -11.74 -2.95
C ILE A 175 2.33 -12.66 -2.16
#